data_AF-A2WXV4-F1
#
_entry.id   AF-A2WXV4-F1
#
_cell.length_a   1.000
_cell.length_b   1.000
_cell.length_c   1.000
_cell.angle_alpha   90.00
_cell.angle_beta   90.00
_cell.angle_gamma   90.00
#
_symmetry.space_group_name_H-M   'P 1'
#
loop_
_entity.id
_entity.type
_entity.pdbx_description
1 polymer ?
#
loop_
_entity_poly.entity_id
_entity_poly.type
_entity_poly.pdbx_seq_one_letter_code
_entity_poly.pdbx_strand_id
1 'polypeptide(L)'
;MRQWRHLLLVLCFVGSSSLLLVSSQTSSDSCTAALSLGNLIPFNTTGLNCFQAWSSQGFILRFGKDASSAGSNTVWNFVLSAPDSGGYIAVGFSPNGKMVGGSAVAGWATPGAAGTARQYYLGGTTSSLCPPDQGKLSLSRGAAAPTIVSKGSRLYLAFQLSGQPLTNVIYAVGPAGTLPGPSGLLAQHKDMAAGTISLSGGTSGGGAGGTPATGGGGDGDEGHEGHEGGGEGKGKSDQSGGAGGESGSDGNGGRSTTTTASASSSGSASARIFRTKCSLVVQMLVYFVLFSGAVFL
;
A
#
# COMPACT_ATOMS: atom_id res chain seq x y z
N MET A 1 13.00 -51.80 -50.80
CA MET A 1 13.09 -51.14 -49.47
C MET A 1 14.17 -50.04 -49.44
N ARG A 2 14.05 -48.96 -50.22
CA ARG A 2 15.05 -47.85 -50.20
C ARG A 2 14.50 -46.43 -50.40
N GLN A 3 13.19 -46.28 -50.57
CA GLN A 3 12.54 -44.97 -50.85
C GLN A 3 11.78 -44.38 -49.65
N TRP A 4 11.52 -45.17 -48.59
CA TRP A 4 10.74 -44.70 -47.43
C TRP A 4 11.57 -43.93 -46.39
N ARG A 5 12.91 -44.07 -46.41
CA ARG A 5 13.79 -43.39 -45.44
C ARG A 5 13.94 -41.88 -45.70
N HIS A 6 13.73 -41.44 -46.94
CA HIS A 6 13.80 -40.01 -47.29
C HIS A 6 12.50 -39.27 -46.95
N LEU A 7 11.36 -39.94 -46.96
CA LEU A 7 10.07 -39.32 -46.62
C LEU A 7 9.94 -39.04 -45.11
N LEU A 8 10.55 -39.87 -44.26
CA LEU A 8 10.58 -39.68 -42.80
C LEU A 8 11.56 -38.59 -42.35
N LEU A 9 12.67 -38.38 -43.06
CA LEU A 9 13.64 -37.33 -42.75
C LEU A 9 13.16 -35.92 -43.15
N VAL A 10 12.34 -35.81 -44.20
CA VAL A 10 11.74 -34.52 -44.62
C VAL A 10 10.59 -34.12 -43.69
N LEU A 11 9.83 -35.07 -43.13
CA LEU A 11 8.75 -34.76 -42.17
C LEU A 11 9.27 -34.24 -40.82
N CYS A 12 10.49 -34.61 -40.41
CA CYS A 12 11.10 -34.10 -39.17
C CYS A 12 11.67 -32.68 -39.31
N PHE A 13 12.00 -32.22 -40.53
CA PHE A 13 12.61 -30.90 -40.73
C PHE A 13 11.59 -29.76 -40.89
N VAL A 14 10.32 -30.08 -41.18
CA VAL A 14 9.24 -29.08 -41.32
C VAL A 14 8.51 -28.83 -40.00
N GLY A 15 8.78 -29.62 -38.95
CA GLY A 15 8.12 -29.51 -37.64
C GLY A 15 8.80 -28.58 -36.62
N SER A 16 9.96 -27.98 -36.92
CA SER A 16 10.76 -27.25 -35.92
C SER A 16 10.67 -25.72 -35.99
N SER A 17 9.86 -25.17 -36.89
CA SER A 17 9.77 -23.71 -37.07
C SER A 17 8.46 -23.13 -36.54
N SER A 18 8.20 -23.26 -35.25
CA SER A 18 7.26 -22.41 -34.50
C SER A 18 7.44 -22.61 -33.00
N LEU A 19 8.63 -22.32 -32.47
CA LEU A 19 8.71 -21.85 -31.10
C LEU A 19 8.07 -20.46 -31.09
N LEU A 20 6.78 -20.43 -30.80
CA LEU A 20 6.09 -19.20 -30.45
C LEU A 20 6.85 -18.60 -29.26
N LEU A 21 7.68 -17.60 -29.54
CA LEU A 21 8.10 -16.64 -28.54
C LEU A 21 6.80 -16.05 -28.00
N VAL A 22 6.30 -16.58 -26.88
CA VAL A 22 5.45 -15.80 -25.99
C VAL A 22 6.31 -14.64 -25.56
N SER A 23 6.22 -13.54 -26.31
CA SER A 23 6.55 -12.23 -25.78
C SER A 23 5.52 -12.01 -24.69
N SER A 24 5.83 -12.41 -23.46
CA SER A 24 5.22 -11.78 -22.30
C SER A 24 5.53 -10.30 -22.47
N GLN A 25 4.59 -9.54 -23.02
CA GLN A 25 4.61 -8.08 -22.99
C GLN A 25 4.55 -7.71 -21.52
N THR A 26 5.71 -7.72 -20.88
CA THR A 26 5.93 -7.00 -19.64
C THR A 26 5.83 -5.54 -20.05
N SER A 27 4.64 -4.97 -19.95
CA SER A 27 4.46 -3.53 -20.08
C SER A 27 5.22 -2.91 -18.91
N SER A 28 6.48 -2.57 -19.16
CA SER A 28 7.34 -1.89 -18.21
C SER A 28 6.79 -0.48 -18.01
N ASP A 29 5.98 -0.30 -16.98
CA ASP A 29 5.52 1.03 -16.58
C ASP A 29 6.73 1.94 -16.35
N SER A 30 6.66 3.16 -16.90
CA SER A 30 7.73 4.16 -16.90
C SER A 30 7.14 5.56 -17.03
N CYS A 31 7.91 6.58 -16.65
CA CYS A 31 7.44 7.97 -16.80
C CYS A 31 7.40 8.47 -18.24
N THR A 32 7.96 7.72 -19.18
CA THR A 32 7.89 8.01 -20.62
C THR A 32 6.69 7.37 -21.30
N ALA A 33 6.05 6.38 -20.66
CA ALA A 33 4.87 5.71 -21.18
C ALA A 33 3.59 6.33 -20.61
N ALA A 34 2.56 6.43 -21.45
CA ALA A 34 1.23 6.83 -21.00
C ALA A 34 0.66 5.76 -20.04
N LEU A 35 0.19 6.18 -18.87
CA LEU A 35 -0.43 5.28 -17.91
C LEU A 35 -1.88 5.00 -18.32
N SER A 36 -2.16 3.78 -18.78
CA SER A 36 -3.50 3.37 -19.18
C SER A 36 -4.13 2.43 -18.16
N LEU A 37 -4.67 2.97 -17.06
CA LEU A 37 -5.43 2.18 -16.07
C LEU A 37 -6.94 2.14 -16.36
N GLY A 38 -7.45 3.01 -17.24
CA GLY A 38 -8.88 3.07 -17.57
C GLY A 38 -9.74 3.24 -16.32
N ASN A 39 -10.82 2.48 -16.23
CA ASN A 39 -11.75 2.51 -15.09
C ASN A 39 -11.30 1.66 -13.89
N LEU A 40 -10.05 1.19 -13.87
CA LEU A 40 -9.52 0.40 -12.75
C LEU A 40 -9.23 1.25 -11.50
N ILE A 41 -9.12 2.58 -11.67
CA ILE A 41 -8.91 3.53 -10.58
C ILE A 41 -9.91 4.68 -10.70
N PRO A 42 -10.24 5.38 -9.60
CA PRO A 42 -11.42 6.24 -9.56
C PRO A 42 -11.21 7.67 -10.09
N PHE A 43 -10.08 7.96 -10.71
CA PHE A 43 -9.76 9.30 -11.23
C PHE A 43 -8.88 9.25 -12.48
N ASN A 44 -8.88 10.36 -13.21
CA ASN A 44 -8.06 10.53 -14.41
C ASN A 44 -6.59 10.74 -14.04
N THR A 45 -5.68 10.07 -14.77
CA THR A 45 -4.22 10.16 -14.56
C THR A 45 -3.50 11.02 -15.60
N THR A 46 -4.23 11.59 -16.55
CA THR A 46 -3.69 12.54 -17.53
C THR A 46 -3.16 13.78 -16.84
N GLY A 47 -1.94 14.19 -17.19
CA GLY A 47 -1.31 15.40 -16.65
C GLY A 47 -0.69 15.25 -15.27
N LEU A 48 -0.66 14.04 -14.68
CA LEU A 48 0.10 13.80 -13.46
C LEU A 48 1.61 13.90 -13.74
N ASN A 49 2.33 14.61 -12.87
CA ASN A 49 3.78 14.56 -12.85
C ASN A 49 4.22 13.13 -12.54
N CYS A 50 5.32 12.68 -13.14
CA CYS A 50 5.85 11.34 -12.93
C CYS A 50 7.34 11.41 -12.65
N PHE A 51 7.78 10.65 -11.64
CA PHE A 51 9.20 10.41 -11.43
C PHE A 51 9.46 9.00 -10.89
N GLN A 52 10.69 8.55 -11.13
CA GLN A 52 11.21 7.30 -10.60
C GLN A 52 11.52 7.51 -9.10
N ALA A 53 10.59 7.12 -8.24
CA ALA A 53 10.65 7.37 -6.82
C ALA A 53 11.70 6.50 -6.10
N TRP A 54 11.85 5.25 -6.54
CA TRP A 54 12.83 4.33 -5.97
C TRP A 54 13.28 3.29 -7.00
N SER A 55 14.36 3.60 -7.70
CA SER A 55 14.80 2.81 -8.87
C SER A 55 15.15 1.36 -8.54
N SER A 56 15.79 1.10 -7.39
CA SER A 56 16.24 -0.25 -7.03
C SER A 56 15.09 -1.21 -6.71
N GLN A 57 13.93 -0.70 -6.29
CA GLN A 57 12.70 -1.50 -6.11
C GLN A 57 11.67 -1.23 -7.21
N GLY A 58 12.02 -0.44 -8.23
CA GLY A 58 11.15 -0.13 -9.36
C GLY A 58 9.93 0.73 -9.04
N PHE A 59 9.94 1.53 -7.97
CA PHE A 59 8.80 2.39 -7.63
C PHE A 59 8.75 3.60 -8.54
N ILE A 60 7.57 3.88 -9.08
CA ILE A 60 7.23 5.10 -9.80
C ILE A 60 6.11 5.78 -9.05
N LEU A 61 6.28 7.08 -8.76
CA LEU A 61 5.22 7.89 -8.19
C LEU A 61 4.72 8.88 -9.24
N ARG A 62 3.40 8.88 -9.44
CA ARG A 62 2.69 9.87 -10.23
C ARG A 62 1.78 10.69 -9.34
N PHE A 63 1.80 12.00 -9.48
CA PHE A 63 0.96 12.86 -8.68
C PHE A 63 0.67 14.21 -9.34
N GLY A 64 -0.42 14.83 -8.94
CA GLY A 64 -0.85 16.11 -9.49
C GLY A 64 -2.12 16.60 -8.85
N LYS A 65 -2.34 17.90 -8.94
CA LYS A 65 -3.60 18.50 -8.50
C LYS A 65 -4.72 18.05 -9.44
N ASP A 66 -5.86 17.69 -8.88
CA ASP A 66 -7.06 17.44 -9.65
C ASP A 66 -7.49 18.74 -10.34
N ALA A 67 -7.53 18.73 -11.67
CA ALA A 67 -7.87 19.89 -12.49
C ALA A 67 -9.28 20.44 -12.20
N SER A 68 -10.19 19.58 -11.70
CA SER A 68 -11.54 19.98 -11.31
C SER A 68 -11.59 20.64 -9.92
N SER A 69 -10.50 20.56 -9.15
CA SER A 69 -10.42 21.07 -7.78
C SER A 69 -9.78 22.46 -7.74
N ALA A 70 -10.60 23.49 -7.46
CA ALA A 70 -10.17 24.89 -7.39
C ALA A 70 -10.42 25.50 -6.00
N GLY A 71 -9.64 26.54 -5.66
CA GLY A 71 -9.78 27.27 -4.39
C GLY A 71 -9.40 26.43 -3.16
N SER A 72 -10.20 26.54 -2.09
CA SER A 72 -9.97 25.88 -0.80
C SER A 72 -10.18 24.36 -0.82
N ASN A 73 -10.82 23.81 -1.86
CA ASN A 73 -11.10 22.38 -1.99
C ASN A 73 -10.06 21.66 -2.86
N THR A 74 -8.77 21.97 -2.65
CA THR A 74 -7.69 21.38 -3.44
C THR A 74 -7.61 19.87 -3.20
N VAL A 75 -7.67 19.08 -4.27
CA VAL A 75 -7.50 17.62 -4.25
C VAL A 75 -6.24 17.25 -5.02
N TRP A 76 -5.48 16.31 -4.48
CA TRP A 76 -4.28 15.75 -5.09
C TRP A 76 -4.48 14.28 -5.41
N ASN A 77 -4.21 13.92 -6.66
CA ASN A 77 -4.23 12.55 -7.15
C ASN A 77 -2.84 11.95 -6.99
N PHE A 78 -2.77 10.72 -6.48
CA PHE A 78 -1.52 9.95 -6.36
C PHE A 78 -1.69 8.55 -6.92
N VAL A 79 -0.73 8.10 -7.72
CA VAL A 79 -0.60 6.71 -8.18
C VAL A 79 0.82 6.26 -7.94
N LEU A 80 1.00 5.32 -7.01
CA LEU A 80 2.25 4.62 -6.79
C LEU A 80 2.22 3.29 -7.53
N SER A 81 3.20 3.03 -8.39
CA SER A 81 3.35 1.72 -9.03
C SER A 81 4.67 1.04 -8.68
N ALA A 82 4.63 -0.27 -8.52
CA ALA A 82 5.80 -1.09 -8.20
C ALA A 82 5.59 -2.54 -8.66
N PRO A 83 6.65 -3.35 -8.80
CA PRO A 83 6.54 -4.77 -9.09
C PRO A 83 5.66 -5.51 -8.07
N ASP A 84 4.80 -6.39 -8.56
CA ASP A 84 3.98 -7.26 -7.70
C ASP A 84 4.81 -8.44 -7.21
N SER A 85 5.22 -8.39 -5.93
CA SER A 85 5.98 -9.46 -5.27
C SER A 85 5.11 -10.35 -4.38
N GLY A 86 3.78 -10.22 -4.47
CA GLY A 86 2.86 -10.92 -3.57
C GLY A 86 2.90 -10.41 -2.13
N GLY A 87 3.40 -9.19 -1.91
CA GLY A 87 3.40 -8.47 -0.64
C GLY A 87 2.75 -7.10 -0.79
N TYR A 88 2.79 -6.28 0.26
CA TYR A 88 2.27 -4.91 0.19
C TYR A 88 3.29 -3.93 -0.39
N ILE A 89 2.80 -2.84 -0.96
CA ILE A 89 3.58 -1.63 -1.28
C ILE A 89 2.98 -0.46 -0.50
N ALA A 90 3.82 0.49 -0.10
CA ALA A 90 3.35 1.64 0.66
C ALA A 90 4.05 2.94 0.25
N VAL A 91 3.32 4.03 0.39
CA VAL A 91 3.84 5.39 0.38
C VAL A 91 3.32 6.13 1.61
N GLY A 92 4.22 6.80 2.31
CA GLY A 92 3.94 7.62 3.47
C GLY A 92 4.32 9.07 3.25
N PHE A 93 3.65 9.92 4.02
CA PHE A 93 3.88 11.35 4.10
C PHE A 93 4.33 11.65 5.52
N SER A 94 5.50 12.27 5.63
CA SER A 94 6.19 12.47 6.89
C SER A 94 6.50 13.96 7.09
N PRO A 95 6.43 14.47 8.33
CA PRO A 95 6.93 15.82 8.61
C PRO A 95 8.45 15.95 8.38
N ASN A 96 9.21 14.88 8.60
CA ASN A 96 10.69 14.92 8.67
C ASN A 96 11.39 13.85 7.82
N GLY A 97 10.65 13.17 6.93
CA GLY A 97 11.18 12.08 6.08
C GLY A 97 11.46 10.77 6.83
N LYS A 98 11.10 10.67 8.12
CA LYS A 98 11.18 9.43 8.90
C LYS A 98 9.80 8.79 9.06
N MET A 99 9.79 7.50 9.39
CA MET A 99 8.57 6.72 9.60
C MET A 99 7.71 7.28 10.74
N VAL A 100 8.30 7.40 11.94
CA VAL A 100 7.56 7.75 13.17
C VAL A 100 7.01 9.18 13.10
N GLY A 101 5.72 9.33 13.39
CA GLY A 101 4.97 10.58 13.33
C GLY A 101 4.32 10.85 11.97
N GLY A 102 4.60 10.03 10.96
CA GLY A 102 4.00 10.12 9.63
C GLY A 102 2.64 9.43 9.51
N SER A 103 2.11 9.41 8.28
CA SER A 103 0.96 8.59 7.91
C SER A 103 1.16 8.03 6.51
N ALA A 104 0.69 6.82 6.27
CA ALA A 104 0.90 6.12 5.02
C ALA A 104 -0.37 5.55 4.43
N VAL A 105 -0.32 5.27 3.13
CA VAL A 105 -1.26 4.40 2.45
C VAL A 105 -0.47 3.17 2.02
N ALA A 106 -0.95 1.99 2.40
CA ALA A 106 -0.40 0.72 1.94
C ALA A 106 -1.47 -0.07 1.23
N GLY A 107 -1.07 -0.86 0.24
CA GLY A 107 -1.98 -1.78 -0.41
C GLY A 107 -1.31 -3.03 -0.95
N TRP A 108 -2.11 -4.06 -1.12
CA TRP A 108 -1.72 -5.36 -1.64
C TRP A 108 -2.84 -5.95 -2.49
N ALA A 109 -2.47 -6.75 -3.50
CA ALA A 109 -3.42 -7.53 -4.27
C ALA A 109 -3.51 -8.94 -3.69
N THR A 110 -4.74 -9.44 -3.55
CA THR A 110 -5.00 -10.83 -3.19
C THR A 110 -5.35 -11.60 -4.45
N PRO A 111 -4.67 -12.71 -4.78
CA PRO A 111 -4.98 -13.49 -5.97
C PRO A 111 -6.45 -13.90 -6.03
N GLY A 112 -7.12 -13.59 -7.15
CA GLY A 112 -8.53 -13.92 -7.37
C GLY A 112 -9.53 -13.08 -6.57
N ALA A 113 -9.09 -12.04 -5.87
CA ALA A 113 -9.95 -11.15 -5.10
C ALA A 113 -9.62 -9.68 -5.36
N ALA A 114 -10.49 -8.78 -4.89
CA ALA A 114 -10.22 -7.36 -4.92
C ALA A 114 -8.98 -7.03 -4.06
N GLY A 115 -8.15 -6.10 -4.55
CA GLY A 115 -7.04 -5.57 -3.78
C GLY A 115 -7.52 -4.82 -2.53
N THR A 116 -6.66 -4.74 -1.53
CA THR A 116 -6.92 -3.98 -0.31
C THR A 116 -5.94 -2.81 -0.22
N ALA A 117 -6.45 -1.60 0.00
CA ALA A 117 -5.67 -0.41 0.26
C ALA A 117 -6.19 0.30 1.50
N ARG A 118 -5.31 0.65 2.44
CA ARG A 118 -5.67 1.23 3.74
C ARG A 118 -4.70 2.33 4.14
N GLN A 119 -5.19 3.24 4.98
CA GLN A 119 -4.34 4.21 5.66
C GLN A 119 -3.69 3.59 6.89
N TYR A 120 -2.53 4.09 7.28
CA TYR A 120 -1.83 3.72 8.51
C TYR A 120 -1.29 4.97 9.20
N TYR A 121 -1.48 5.04 10.52
CA TYR A 121 -0.73 5.98 11.34
C TYR A 121 0.63 5.35 11.67
N LEU A 122 1.72 6.08 11.51
CA LEU A 122 3.06 5.55 11.78
C LEU A 122 3.53 6.00 13.16
N GLY A 123 2.97 5.40 14.21
CA GLY A 123 3.22 5.79 15.60
C GLY A 123 4.52 5.25 16.20
N GLY A 124 5.16 4.28 15.53
CA GLY A 124 6.38 3.63 15.96
C GLY A 124 6.96 2.75 14.86
N THR A 125 7.90 1.86 15.21
CA THR A 125 8.58 0.94 14.27
C THR A 125 8.05 -0.49 14.34
N THR A 126 7.09 -0.77 15.21
CA THR A 126 6.44 -2.07 15.35
C THR A 126 5.05 -2.06 14.71
N SER A 127 4.59 -3.24 14.29
CA SER A 127 3.30 -3.40 13.60
C SER A 127 2.11 -2.88 14.42
N SER A 128 2.09 -3.13 15.73
CA SER A 128 1.02 -2.66 16.63
C SER A 128 0.98 -1.15 16.81
N LEU A 129 2.11 -0.46 16.63
CA LEU A 129 2.19 1.00 16.62
C LEU A 129 1.91 1.60 15.25
N CYS A 130 1.59 0.75 14.27
CA CYS A 130 1.17 1.12 12.93
C CYS A 130 -0.24 0.60 12.62
N PRO A 131 -1.28 1.06 13.36
CA PRO A 131 -2.63 0.54 13.19
C PRO A 131 -3.21 0.90 11.81
N PRO A 132 -3.93 -0.05 11.17
CA PRO A 132 -4.66 0.22 9.94
C PRO A 132 -5.84 1.15 10.20
N ASP A 133 -6.29 1.80 9.13
CA ASP A 133 -7.45 2.71 9.07
C ASP A 133 -7.35 3.93 10.00
N GLN A 134 -6.12 4.23 10.43
CA GLN A 134 -5.78 5.42 11.22
C GLN A 134 -4.77 6.28 10.46
N GLY A 135 -4.60 7.53 10.90
CA GLY A 135 -3.62 8.47 10.34
C GLY A 135 -4.17 9.87 10.17
N LYS A 136 -3.32 10.74 9.63
CA LYS A 136 -3.60 12.18 9.43
C LYS A 136 -3.84 12.56 7.97
N LEU A 137 -3.85 11.59 7.06
CA LEU A 137 -4.15 11.83 5.64
C LEU A 137 -5.65 12.02 5.46
N SER A 138 -6.02 13.16 4.89
CA SER A 138 -7.39 13.47 4.50
C SER A 138 -7.75 12.76 3.19
N LEU A 139 -7.92 11.44 3.26
CA LEU A 139 -8.23 10.62 2.09
C LEU A 139 -9.67 10.84 1.61
N SER A 140 -9.86 10.86 0.30
CA SER A 140 -11.18 10.74 -0.31
C SER A 140 -11.86 9.42 0.11
N ARG A 141 -13.19 9.43 0.19
CA ARG A 141 -14.02 8.28 0.62
C ARG A 141 -15.00 7.86 -0.47
N GLY A 142 -15.68 6.74 -0.27
CA GLY A 142 -16.68 6.22 -1.21
C GLY A 142 -16.04 5.76 -2.52
N ALA A 143 -16.58 6.22 -3.64
CA ALA A 143 -16.08 5.85 -4.97
C ALA A 143 -14.61 6.24 -5.21
N ALA A 144 -14.10 7.26 -4.51
CA ALA A 144 -12.73 7.74 -4.62
C ALA A 144 -11.83 7.26 -3.47
N ALA A 145 -12.24 6.23 -2.73
CA ALA A 145 -11.41 5.62 -1.69
C ALA A 145 -10.11 5.05 -2.26
N PRO A 146 -9.03 4.94 -1.43
CA PRO A 146 -7.80 4.28 -1.83
C PRO A 146 -8.09 2.91 -2.45
N THR A 147 -7.50 2.68 -3.61
CA THR A 147 -7.70 1.46 -4.40
C THR A 147 -6.35 0.94 -4.85
N ILE A 148 -6.21 -0.39 -4.88
CA ILE A 148 -5.04 -1.02 -5.48
C ILE A 148 -5.47 -2.03 -6.53
N VAL A 149 -4.81 -1.99 -7.68
CA VAL A 149 -5.06 -2.93 -8.78
C VAL A 149 -3.76 -3.57 -9.22
N SER A 150 -3.83 -4.87 -9.54
CA SER A 150 -2.75 -5.59 -10.19
C SER A 150 -3.01 -5.60 -11.70
N LYS A 151 -2.04 -5.13 -12.50
CA LYS A 151 -2.12 -5.12 -13.96
C LYS A 151 -0.76 -5.51 -14.54
N GLY A 152 -0.71 -6.65 -15.21
CA GLY A 152 0.55 -7.24 -15.66
C GLY A 152 1.34 -7.78 -14.46
N SER A 153 2.60 -7.37 -14.32
CA SER A 153 3.48 -7.73 -13.20
C SER A 153 3.65 -6.61 -12.17
N ARG A 154 2.71 -5.64 -12.14
CA ARG A 154 2.80 -4.45 -11.27
C ARG A 154 1.51 -4.18 -10.52
N LEU A 155 1.69 -3.67 -9.32
CA LEU A 155 0.64 -3.07 -8.51
C LEU A 155 0.56 -1.57 -8.79
N TYR A 156 -0.65 -1.03 -8.74
CA TYR A 156 -0.94 0.39 -8.85
C TYR A 156 -1.83 0.79 -7.68
N LEU A 157 -1.23 1.43 -6.68
CA LEU A 157 -1.91 1.99 -5.52
C LEU A 157 -2.31 3.44 -5.83
N ALA A 158 -3.61 3.67 -5.94
CA ALA A 158 -4.21 4.94 -6.31
C ALA A 158 -5.04 5.51 -5.17
N PHE A 159 -4.85 6.79 -4.84
CA PHE A 159 -5.61 7.48 -3.80
C PHE A 159 -5.62 8.98 -4.05
N GLN A 160 -6.56 9.66 -3.39
CA GLN A 160 -6.67 11.12 -3.42
C GLN A 160 -6.54 11.70 -2.02
N LEU A 161 -5.88 12.85 -1.92
CA LEU A 161 -5.74 13.63 -0.69
C LEU A 161 -6.42 14.99 -0.86
N SER A 162 -7.19 15.41 0.14
CA SER A 162 -7.67 16.79 0.22
C SER A 162 -6.70 17.68 0.99
N GLY A 163 -6.63 18.95 0.59
CA GLY A 163 -5.69 19.92 1.15
C GLY A 163 -4.28 19.81 0.57
N GLN A 164 -3.32 20.45 1.23
CA GLN A 164 -1.92 20.43 0.81
C GLN A 164 -1.22 19.19 1.39
N PRO A 165 -0.71 18.27 0.57
CA PRO A 165 0.04 17.12 1.07
C PRO A 165 1.42 17.55 1.58
N LEU A 166 1.96 16.79 2.54
CA LEU A 166 3.37 16.92 2.91
C LEU A 166 4.26 16.51 1.72
N THR A 167 5.46 17.06 1.66
CA THR A 167 6.38 16.82 0.55
C THR A 167 7.47 15.79 0.87
N ASN A 168 7.77 15.53 2.14
CA ASN A 168 8.66 14.43 2.50
C ASN A 168 7.88 13.13 2.43
N VAL A 169 8.29 12.28 1.50
CA VAL A 169 7.65 11.01 1.19
C VAL A 169 8.57 9.87 1.57
N ILE A 170 7.97 8.80 2.07
CA ILE A 170 8.66 7.56 2.42
C ILE A 170 8.01 6.41 1.69
N TYR A 171 8.80 5.41 1.31
CA TYR A 171 8.37 4.26 0.54
C TYR A 171 8.78 3.00 1.26
N ALA A 172 7.95 1.98 1.15
CA ALA A 172 8.25 0.68 1.71
C ALA A 172 7.69 -0.43 0.83
N VAL A 173 8.40 -1.56 0.82
CA VAL A 173 7.94 -2.80 0.21
C VAL A 173 7.90 -3.89 1.27
N GLY A 174 6.79 -4.60 1.33
CA GLY A 174 6.58 -5.71 2.25
C GLY A 174 7.42 -6.94 1.92
N PRO A 175 7.47 -7.94 2.82
CA PRO A 175 8.06 -9.23 2.53
C PRO A 175 7.35 -9.90 1.34
N ALA A 176 8.12 -10.51 0.44
CA ALA A 176 7.57 -11.18 -0.74
C ALA A 176 6.70 -12.39 -0.33
N GLY A 177 5.60 -12.60 -1.05
CA GLY A 177 4.66 -13.70 -0.79
C GLY A 177 3.94 -13.66 0.55
N THR A 178 4.07 -12.56 1.31
CA THR A 178 3.43 -12.41 2.64
C THR A 178 2.41 -11.29 2.59
N LEU A 179 1.14 -11.67 2.42
CA LEU A 179 0.03 -10.73 2.46
C LEU A 179 -0.36 -10.43 3.92
N PRO A 180 -0.76 -9.18 4.23
CA PRO A 180 -1.36 -8.87 5.52
C PRO A 180 -2.60 -9.74 5.81
N GLY A 181 -2.72 -10.15 7.08
CA GLY A 181 -3.86 -10.94 7.54
C GLY A 181 -5.14 -10.10 7.71
N PRO A 182 -6.24 -10.71 8.21
CA PRO A 182 -7.53 -10.03 8.38
C PRO A 182 -7.51 -8.81 9.29
N SER A 183 -6.56 -8.73 10.23
CA SER A 183 -6.37 -7.56 11.09
C SER A 183 -5.88 -6.33 10.33
N GLY A 184 -5.38 -6.48 9.10
CA GLY A 184 -4.80 -5.41 8.31
C GLY A 184 -3.43 -4.93 8.82
N LEU A 185 -2.88 -5.56 9.86
CA LEU A 185 -1.54 -5.24 10.36
C LEU A 185 -0.47 -5.62 9.33
N LEU A 186 0.45 -4.70 9.07
CA LEU A 186 1.56 -4.92 8.15
C LEU A 186 2.72 -5.58 8.89
N ALA A 187 3.34 -6.59 8.27
CA ALA A 187 4.65 -7.05 8.68
C ALA A 187 5.69 -5.93 8.47
N GLN A 188 6.87 -6.06 9.10
CA GLN A 188 7.96 -5.14 8.84
C GLN A 188 8.33 -5.17 7.34
N HIS A 189 8.54 -4.01 6.74
CA HIS A 189 8.98 -3.92 5.35
C HIS A 189 10.35 -4.56 5.18
N LYS A 190 10.57 -5.23 4.04
CA LYS A 190 11.90 -5.81 3.73
C LYS A 190 12.93 -4.74 3.37
N ASP A 191 12.46 -3.60 2.88
CA ASP A 191 13.30 -2.50 2.42
C ASP A 191 12.48 -1.20 2.44
N MET A 192 13.16 -0.06 2.54
CA MET A 192 12.54 1.27 2.55
C MET A 192 13.42 2.35 1.90
N ALA A 193 12.78 3.42 1.46
CA ALA A 193 13.45 4.63 0.99
C ALA A 193 12.69 5.89 1.41
N ALA A 194 13.37 7.02 1.37
CA ALA A 194 12.76 8.34 1.60
C ALA A 194 13.15 9.28 0.46
N GLY A 195 12.32 10.30 0.22
CA GLY A 195 12.56 11.33 -0.76
C GLY A 195 11.68 12.55 -0.53
N THR A 196 11.76 13.50 -1.45
CA THR A 196 10.96 14.73 -1.41
C THR A 196 10.32 14.98 -2.76
N ILE A 197 9.04 15.38 -2.77
CA ILE A 197 8.31 15.77 -3.98
C ILE A 197 8.12 17.28 -4.06
N SER A 198 8.11 17.81 -5.29
CA SER A 198 7.73 19.19 -5.56
C SER A 198 6.29 19.26 -6.04
N LEU A 199 5.47 20.04 -5.35
CA LEU A 199 4.04 20.22 -5.65
C LEU A 199 3.78 21.39 -6.61
N SER A 200 4.84 21.92 -7.24
CA SER A 200 4.67 22.87 -8.35
C SER A 200 4.23 22.09 -9.59
N GLY A 201 3.21 22.57 -10.30
CA GLY A 201 2.65 21.91 -11.49
C GLY A 201 3.57 21.87 -12.72
N GLY A 202 4.88 22.02 -12.52
CA GLY A 202 5.92 21.92 -13.54
C GLY A 202 6.74 20.66 -13.34
N THR A 203 7.06 20.00 -14.46
CA THR A 203 7.88 18.79 -14.56
C THR A 203 9.10 18.88 -13.63
N SER A 204 9.09 18.14 -12.53
CA SER A 204 10.34 17.83 -11.82
C SER A 204 11.06 16.75 -12.62
N GLY A 205 12.01 17.21 -13.44
CA GLY A 205 13.05 16.37 -14.01
C GLY A 205 13.72 15.55 -12.89
N GLY A 206 14.00 14.29 -13.21
CA GLY A 206 14.38 13.27 -12.24
C GLY A 206 15.65 13.57 -11.44
N GLY A 207 15.81 12.81 -10.37
CA GLY A 207 17.08 12.65 -9.67
C GLY A 207 17.09 13.16 -8.24
N ALA A 208 16.44 12.43 -7.35
CA ALA A 208 16.98 12.20 -6.02
C ALA A 208 16.69 10.75 -5.68
N GLY A 209 17.62 9.86 -6.03
CA GLY A 209 17.63 8.51 -5.51
C GLY A 209 17.67 8.61 -4.00
N GLY A 210 16.58 8.23 -3.33
CA GLY A 210 16.56 8.07 -1.90
C GLY A 210 17.69 7.11 -1.51
N THR A 211 18.68 7.62 -0.79
CA THR A 211 19.69 6.75 -0.18
C THR A 211 18.97 5.92 0.88
N PRO A 212 19.04 4.58 0.85
CA PRO A 212 18.42 3.76 1.87
C PRO A 212 19.04 4.14 3.22
N ALA A 213 18.22 4.60 4.16
CA ALA A 213 18.65 4.70 5.55
C ALA A 213 18.74 3.27 6.08
N THR A 214 19.93 2.69 6.09
CA THR A 214 20.20 1.43 6.77
C THR A 214 19.98 1.66 8.26
N GLY A 215 18.89 1.10 8.80
CA GLY A 215 18.65 1.09 10.24
C GLY A 215 19.66 0.19 10.93
N GLY A 216 20.73 0.79 11.46
CA GLY A 216 21.63 0.13 12.40
C GLY A 216 21.03 0.16 13.80
N GLY A 217 20.55 -0.99 14.28
CA GLY A 217 20.51 -1.28 15.71
C GLY A 217 21.89 -1.76 16.14
N GLY A 218 22.35 -1.34 17.31
CA GLY A 218 23.62 -1.75 17.89
C GLY A 218 23.98 -0.90 19.11
N ASP A 219 23.96 -1.55 20.26
CA ASP A 219 24.08 -1.05 21.62
C ASP A 219 25.42 -0.38 21.98
N GLY A 220 25.35 0.49 23.00
CA GLY A 220 26.33 0.71 24.08
C GLY A 220 27.79 1.03 23.74
N ASP A 221 28.28 2.20 24.14
CA ASP A 221 29.18 2.26 25.30
C ASP A 221 29.37 3.69 25.83
N GLU A 222 29.70 3.75 27.11
CA GLU A 222 29.89 4.90 27.98
C GLU A 222 31.15 5.71 27.63
N GLY A 223 31.13 7.02 27.90
CA GLY A 223 32.27 7.89 27.69
C GLY A 223 32.05 9.30 28.25
N HIS A 224 32.44 9.45 29.50
CA HIS A 224 32.46 10.67 30.32
C HIS A 224 33.32 11.79 29.71
N GLU A 225 32.87 13.05 29.84
CA GLU A 225 33.63 14.31 30.09
C GLU A 225 32.59 15.46 29.91
N GLY A 226 32.29 16.35 30.87
CA GLY A 226 33.17 17.06 31.77
C GLY A 226 33.20 18.54 31.35
N HIS A 227 32.12 19.31 31.59
CA HIS A 227 32.20 20.77 31.54
C HIS A 227 31.29 21.44 32.56
N GLU A 228 31.96 22.07 33.54
CA GLU A 228 31.41 23.00 34.51
C GLU A 228 31.13 24.36 33.85
N GLY A 229 30.09 25.04 34.32
CA GLY A 229 29.78 26.42 33.94
C GLY A 229 28.58 26.93 34.74
N GLY A 230 28.87 27.47 35.93
CA GLY A 230 27.88 28.04 36.85
C GLY A 230 27.30 29.37 36.38
N GLY A 231 26.16 29.73 36.98
CA GLY A 231 25.53 31.03 36.83
C GLY A 231 24.19 31.11 37.56
N GLU A 232 24.24 31.61 38.80
CA GLU A 232 23.09 31.89 39.66
C GLU A 232 22.16 32.98 39.09
N GLY A 233 20.86 32.87 39.38
CA GLY A 233 19.88 33.92 39.12
C GLY A 233 18.62 33.73 39.96
N LYS A 234 18.64 34.30 41.17
CA LYS A 234 17.50 34.39 42.10
C LYS A 234 16.49 35.43 41.60
N GLY A 235 15.20 35.12 41.70
CA GLY A 235 14.11 36.09 41.61
C GLY A 235 12.83 35.55 42.26
N LYS A 236 12.56 35.97 43.50
CA LYS A 236 11.30 35.79 44.23
C LYS A 236 10.51 37.11 44.21
N SER A 237 9.19 37.01 44.07
CA SER A 237 8.14 37.89 44.64
C SER A 237 6.80 37.52 43.98
N ASP A 238 5.60 37.60 44.53
CA ASP A 238 5.04 37.54 45.88
C ASP A 238 3.52 37.36 45.70
N GLN A 239 2.83 36.95 46.77
CA GLN A 239 1.41 36.63 46.88
C GLN A 239 0.45 37.84 46.84
N SER A 240 -0.80 37.59 46.44
CA SER A 240 -2.10 37.97 47.06
C SER A 240 -3.21 37.88 45.97
N GLY A 241 -4.48 37.51 46.17
CA GLY A 241 -5.33 37.29 47.34
C GLY A 241 -6.75 37.80 47.03
N GLY A 242 -7.80 37.03 47.35
CA GLY A 242 -9.23 37.43 47.34
C GLY A 242 -10.10 36.63 46.33
N ALA A 243 -11.06 35.76 46.65
CA ALA A 243 -12.12 35.60 47.68
C ALA A 243 -13.48 36.27 47.35
N GLY A 244 -14.55 35.45 47.38
CA GLY A 244 -15.99 35.79 47.49
C GLY A 244 -16.76 35.80 46.17
N GLY A 245 -17.96 35.21 45.99
CA GLY A 245 -18.93 34.48 46.83
C GLY A 245 -20.02 33.87 45.91
N GLU A 246 -20.61 32.71 46.26
CA GLU A 246 -22.04 32.47 46.62
C GLU A 246 -23.07 33.08 45.64
N SER A 247 -24.14 32.43 45.14
CA SER A 247 -25.16 31.49 45.66
C SER A 247 -26.02 31.05 44.44
N GLY A 248 -26.51 29.82 44.27
CA GLY A 248 -27.65 29.22 44.97
C GLY A 248 -28.77 28.78 43.99
N SER A 249 -29.22 27.52 44.12
CA SER A 249 -30.57 26.89 43.91
C SER A 249 -31.38 27.15 42.61
N ASP A 250 -32.19 26.27 42.01
CA ASP A 250 -32.97 25.06 42.37
C ASP A 250 -33.03 24.15 41.09
N GLY A 251 -33.31 22.85 41.04
CA GLY A 251 -34.18 21.97 41.83
C GLY A 251 -35.22 21.33 40.90
N ASN A 252 -35.34 19.98 40.98
CA ASN A 252 -36.45 19.13 40.51
C ASN A 252 -36.53 18.87 38.98
N GLY A 253 -36.80 17.68 38.45
CA GLY A 253 -37.24 16.39 38.95
C GLY A 253 -37.81 15.63 37.75
N GLY A 254 -37.62 14.30 37.64
CA GLY A 254 -38.13 13.59 36.48
C GLY A 254 -37.66 12.15 36.33
N ARG A 255 -38.14 11.29 37.22
CA ARG A 255 -38.05 9.83 37.19
C ARG A 255 -39.08 9.25 36.22
N SER A 256 -38.67 8.37 35.31
CA SER A 256 -39.50 7.28 34.70
C SER A 256 -38.60 6.37 33.84
N THR A 257 -38.26 5.18 34.34
CA THR A 257 -38.81 3.85 33.98
C THR A 257 -38.39 3.30 32.62
N THR A 258 -37.44 2.38 32.69
CA THR A 258 -37.43 1.02 32.10
C THR A 258 -38.37 0.73 30.93
N THR A 259 -37.80 0.39 29.78
CA THR A 259 -38.25 -0.75 28.96
C THR A 259 -37.06 -1.40 28.24
N THR A 260 -36.82 -2.64 28.64
CA THR A 260 -36.02 -3.66 27.99
C THR A 260 -36.65 -4.04 26.65
N ALA A 261 -35.87 -4.12 25.57
CA ALA A 261 -36.26 -4.85 24.37
C ALA A 261 -35.03 -5.54 23.78
N SER A 262 -34.70 -6.68 24.35
CA SER A 262 -33.95 -7.76 23.73
C SER A 262 -34.77 -8.35 22.58
N ALA A 263 -34.29 -8.22 21.34
CA ALA A 263 -34.82 -8.96 20.20
C ALA A 263 -33.92 -10.18 19.93
N SER A 264 -34.34 -11.31 20.47
CA SER A 264 -33.94 -12.65 20.06
C SER A 264 -34.65 -13.03 18.77
N SER A 265 -33.91 -13.38 17.72
CA SER A 265 -34.46 -14.11 16.57
C SER A 265 -33.82 -15.50 16.48
N SER A 266 -34.56 -16.47 16.98
CA SER A 266 -34.40 -17.89 16.70
C SER A 266 -35.01 -18.21 15.34
N GLY A 267 -34.19 -18.70 14.41
CA GLY A 267 -34.62 -19.27 13.13
C GLY A 267 -33.87 -20.58 12.88
N SER A 268 -34.58 -21.70 13.00
CA SER A 268 -34.06 -23.05 12.84
C SER A 268 -34.18 -23.54 11.39
N ALA A 269 -33.23 -24.41 11.02
CA ALA A 269 -33.28 -25.47 10.02
C ALA A 269 -33.35 -25.13 8.52
N SER A 270 -32.26 -25.44 7.82
CA SER A 270 -32.30 -26.49 6.78
C SER A 270 -30.89 -26.93 6.40
N ALA A 271 -30.56 -28.17 6.77
CA ALA A 271 -29.48 -28.93 6.18
C ALA A 271 -29.79 -29.19 4.70
N ARG A 272 -28.86 -28.84 3.80
CA ARG A 272 -28.74 -29.49 2.49
C ARG A 272 -27.28 -29.77 2.19
N ILE A 273 -26.95 -31.04 2.30
CA ILE A 273 -25.78 -31.68 1.70
C ILE A 273 -26.06 -31.79 0.19
N PHE A 274 -25.28 -31.09 -0.63
CA PHE A 274 -25.07 -31.36 -2.06
C PHE A 274 -23.72 -30.74 -2.42
N ARG A 275 -22.61 -31.47 -2.35
CA ARG A 275 -22.00 -32.28 -3.43
C ARG A 275 -21.69 -31.48 -4.70
N THR A 276 -20.42 -31.57 -5.11
CA THR A 276 -19.83 -31.19 -6.43
C THR A 276 -19.59 -29.68 -6.62
N LYS A 277 -18.38 -29.15 -6.83
CA LYS A 277 -17.32 -29.58 -7.75
C LYS A 277 -15.93 -29.21 -7.22
N CYS A 278 -15.20 -30.23 -6.78
CA CYS A 278 -13.75 -30.26 -6.81
C CYS A 278 -13.39 -31.12 -8.03
N SER A 279 -13.34 -30.52 -9.23
CA SER A 279 -12.89 -31.21 -10.44
C SER A 279 -12.70 -30.17 -11.54
N LEU A 280 -11.45 -29.79 -11.78
CA LEU A 280 -10.94 -29.32 -13.08
C LEU A 280 -9.41 -29.08 -13.08
N VAL A 281 -8.74 -29.08 -11.92
CA VAL A 281 -7.27 -28.92 -11.88
C VAL A 281 -6.51 -30.26 -11.71
N VAL A 282 -7.16 -31.29 -11.18
CA VAL A 282 -6.51 -32.62 -10.97
C VAL A 282 -6.58 -33.52 -12.23
N GLN A 283 -7.46 -33.22 -13.20
CA GLN A 283 -7.59 -34.01 -14.43
C GLN A 283 -6.47 -33.73 -15.47
N MET A 284 -5.77 -32.59 -15.37
CA MET A 284 -4.70 -32.21 -16.31
C MET A 284 -3.32 -32.77 -15.93
N LEU A 285 -3.13 -33.15 -14.66
CA LEU A 285 -1.84 -33.70 -14.18
C LEU A 285 -1.71 -35.22 -14.39
N VAL A 286 -2.82 -35.94 -14.59
CA VAL A 286 -2.79 -37.40 -14.85
C VAL A 286 -2.57 -37.71 -16.35
N TYR A 287 -3.00 -36.82 -17.25
CA TYR A 287 -2.76 -37.00 -18.70
C TYR A 287 -1.32 -36.73 -19.14
N PHE A 288 -0.59 -35.84 -18.44
CA PHE A 288 0.79 -35.51 -18.82
C PHE A 288 1.81 -36.58 -18.40
N VAL A 289 1.52 -37.35 -17.34
CA VAL A 289 2.39 -38.42 -16.85
C VAL A 289 2.17 -39.74 -17.60
N LEU A 290 0.98 -39.98 -18.17
CA LEU A 290 0.69 -41.22 -18.93
C LEU A 290 1.12 -41.17 -20.41
N PHE A 291 1.40 -39.99 -20.99
CA PHE A 291 1.85 -39.88 -22.39
C PHE A 291 3.37 -39.76 -22.60
N SER A 292 4.17 -39.66 -21.52
CA SER A 292 5.63 -39.59 -21.61
C SER A 292 6.34 -40.91 -21.32
N GLY A 293 5.60 -42.00 -21.08
CA GLY A 293 6.14 -43.30 -20.64
C GLY A 293 6.18 -44.42 -21.69
N ALA A 294 5.97 -44.12 -22.98
CA ALA A 294 5.84 -45.16 -24.01
C ALA A 294 6.67 -44.89 -25.27
N VAL A 295 7.95 -44.57 -25.16
CA VAL A 295 8.95 -44.81 -26.22
C VAL A 295 10.34 -45.01 -25.61
N PHE A 296 10.64 -46.23 -25.16
CA PHE A 296 12.00 -46.79 -25.14
C PHE A 296 11.88 -48.31 -25.32
N LEU A 297 11.97 -48.72 -26.58
CA LEU A 297 12.48 -50.02 -27.03
C LEU A 297 13.61 -49.70 -28.00
#